data_AF-A0A2G2W6I4-F1
#
_entry.id   AF-A0A2G2W6I4-F1
#
_cell.length_a   1.000
_cell.length_b   1.000
_cell.length_c   1.000
_cell.angle_alpha   90.00
_cell.angle_beta   90.00
_cell.angle_gamma   90.00
#
_symmetry.space_group_name_H-M   'P 1'
#
loop_
_entity.id
_entity.type
_entity.pdbx_description
1 polymer ?
#
loop_
_entity_poly.entity_id
_entity_poly.type
_entity_poly.pdbx_seq_one_letter_code
_entity_poly.pdbx_strand_id
1 'polypeptide(L)'
;MPILDDNTLLPEDSEASVDVPPEKIQYLKAAYDLLQQPIKHFIADEKPDWIIADFAQHWIIDVAETYEIPIIYFCIFGAASTEDASGESFAQRGSEILDACRAIAIRSCKELEESYSDLLHKIVDKPVFPVGLLATSSSTANLFNSHSSVQSIFKWLDQQKPRSILFVGFGTEFKPRGWGSVAESLQHGRAVVALACVYDQAFNARFLMEKGLGIEVERNEEDGSFTRNEIEKALRYAMFSEEGEELRVRAKEAAAIFGDQKLHDSYVASLVEYLKNK
;
A
#
# COMPACT_ATOMS: atom_id res chain seq x y z
N MET A 1 3.66 25.06 11.87
CA MET A 1 2.66 24.02 11.54
C MET A 1 1.59 24.64 10.64
N PRO A 2 1.03 23.88 9.68
CA PRO A 2 -0.03 24.37 8.79
C PRO A 2 -1.28 24.75 9.59
N ILE A 3 -1.97 25.81 9.17
CA ILE A 3 -3.26 26.23 9.74
C ILE A 3 -4.35 25.59 8.87
N LEU A 4 -5.21 24.77 9.47
CA LEU A 4 -6.41 24.26 8.80
C LEU A 4 -7.55 25.26 8.99
N ASP A 5 -8.11 25.77 7.89
CA ASP A 5 -9.33 26.59 7.84
C ASP A 5 -10.50 25.83 7.18
N ASP A 6 -11.69 26.47 7.12
CA ASP A 6 -12.92 25.89 6.57
C ASP A 6 -12.78 25.33 5.13
N ASN A 7 -11.84 25.85 4.33
CA ASN A 7 -11.60 25.37 2.96
C ASN A 7 -10.67 24.15 2.92
N THR A 8 -9.97 23.87 4.01
CA THR A 8 -9.01 22.75 4.16
C THR A 8 -9.54 21.62 5.05
N LEU A 9 -10.78 21.71 5.53
CA LEU A 9 -11.43 20.68 6.33
C LEU A 9 -11.58 19.37 5.54
N LEU A 10 -11.23 18.27 6.19
CA LEU A 10 -11.57 16.92 5.73
C LEU A 10 -13.10 16.74 5.73
N PRO A 11 -13.66 15.90 4.84
CA PRO A 11 -15.09 15.66 4.83
C PRO A 11 -15.58 15.14 6.20
N GLU A 12 -16.76 15.60 6.63
CA GLU A 12 -17.43 15.04 7.81
C GLU A 12 -17.64 13.53 7.62
N ASP A 13 -17.56 12.78 8.73
CA ASP A 13 -17.74 11.33 8.79
C ASP A 13 -16.75 10.50 7.94
N SER A 14 -15.61 11.07 7.52
CA SER A 14 -14.52 10.29 6.93
C SER A 14 -13.83 9.44 8.00
N GLU A 15 -13.98 8.11 7.91
CA GLU A 15 -13.37 7.16 8.86
C GLU A 15 -12.12 6.49 8.30
N ALA A 16 -11.92 6.54 6.99
CA ALA A 16 -10.76 5.99 6.29
C ALA A 16 -10.23 6.93 5.22
N SER A 17 -8.98 6.72 4.81
CA SER A 17 -8.35 7.55 3.77
C SER A 17 -9.05 7.43 2.41
N VAL A 18 -9.83 6.37 2.18
CA VAL A 18 -10.63 6.21 0.94
C VAL A 18 -11.84 7.14 0.92
N ASP A 19 -12.33 7.57 2.09
CA ASP A 19 -13.46 8.48 2.20
C ASP A 19 -13.04 9.94 1.90
N VAL A 20 -11.73 10.20 1.88
CA VAL A 20 -11.16 11.52 1.63
C VAL A 20 -10.92 11.71 0.13
N PRO A 21 -11.52 12.74 -0.51
CA PRO A 21 -11.26 13.06 -1.91
C PRO A 21 -9.76 13.25 -2.18
N PRO A 22 -9.24 12.83 -3.35
CA PRO A 22 -7.82 12.96 -3.69
C PRO A 22 -7.26 14.36 -3.46
N GLU A 23 -8.03 15.39 -3.84
CA GLU A 23 -7.69 16.79 -3.71
C GLU A 23 -7.66 17.30 -2.25
N LYS A 24 -8.05 16.48 -1.27
CA LYS A 24 -7.97 16.76 0.17
C LYS A 24 -6.97 15.90 0.94
N ILE A 25 -6.31 14.93 0.30
CA ILE A 25 -5.34 14.04 0.97
C ILE A 25 -4.16 14.80 1.58
N GLN A 26 -3.75 15.93 0.99
CA GLN A 26 -2.73 16.80 1.58
C GLN A 26 -3.12 17.35 2.96
N TYR A 27 -4.41 17.65 3.16
CA TYR A 27 -4.91 18.14 4.44
C TYR A 27 -5.02 17.02 5.47
N LEU A 28 -5.22 15.78 5.05
CA LEU A 28 -5.16 14.62 5.95
C LEU A 28 -3.76 14.50 6.56
N LYS A 29 -2.71 14.67 5.76
CA LYS A 29 -1.32 14.68 6.23
C LYS A 29 -1.05 15.85 7.18
N ALA A 30 -1.51 17.05 6.82
CA ALA A 30 -1.38 18.23 7.67
C ALA A 30 -2.11 18.06 9.03
N ALA A 31 -3.32 17.50 9.02
CA ALA A 31 -4.06 17.18 10.24
C ALA A 31 -3.30 16.14 11.09
N TYR A 32 -2.69 15.15 10.44
CA TYR A 32 -1.86 14.16 11.09
C TYR A 32 -0.62 14.78 11.76
N ASP A 33 0.04 15.74 11.11
CA ASP A 33 1.19 16.46 11.68
C ASP A 33 0.80 17.35 12.85
N LEU A 34 -0.42 17.89 12.87
CA LEU A 34 -0.95 18.65 14.01
C LEU A 34 -1.15 17.77 15.26
N LEU A 35 -1.17 16.44 15.12
CA LEU A 35 -1.18 15.54 16.27
C LEU A 35 0.15 15.52 17.03
N GLN A 36 1.23 16.09 16.47
CA GLN A 36 2.54 16.14 17.13
C GLN A 36 2.43 16.70 18.55
N GLN A 37 1.79 17.86 18.74
CA GLN A 37 1.74 18.49 20.06
C GLN A 37 0.87 17.71 21.05
N PRO A 38 -0.39 17.32 20.74
CA PRO A 38 -1.17 16.48 21.63
C PRO A 38 -0.46 15.17 22.02
N ILE A 39 0.16 14.48 21.06
CA ILE A 39 0.88 13.23 21.31
C ILE A 39 2.15 13.48 22.14
N LYS A 40 2.87 14.58 21.89
CA LYS A 40 4.02 14.99 22.71
C LYS A 40 3.62 15.21 24.16
N HIS A 41 2.53 15.92 24.43
CA HIS A 41 2.03 16.11 25.80
C HIS A 41 1.64 14.78 26.45
N PHE A 42 0.89 13.95 25.73
CA PHE A 42 0.50 12.61 26.21
C PHE A 42 1.72 11.76 26.59
N ILE A 43 2.75 11.73 25.74
CA ILE A 43 4.00 11.01 26.01
C ILE A 43 4.74 11.59 27.22
N ALA A 44 4.76 12.91 27.39
CA ALA A 44 5.38 13.57 28.54
C ALA A 44 4.70 13.18 29.86
N ASP A 45 3.38 13.07 29.84
CA ASP A 45 2.55 12.78 31.01
C ASP A 45 2.58 11.28 31.36
N GLU A 46 2.36 10.41 30.37
CA GLU A 46 2.21 8.97 30.58
C GLU A 46 3.54 8.20 30.58
N LYS A 47 4.59 8.74 29.92
CA LYS A 47 5.94 8.18 29.85
C LYS A 47 5.97 6.68 29.50
N PRO A 48 5.50 6.30 28.29
CA PRO A 48 5.53 4.91 27.88
C PRO A 48 6.96 4.37 27.77
N ASP A 49 7.14 3.08 28.04
CA ASP A 49 8.44 2.41 27.91
C ASP A 49 8.91 2.30 26.44
N TRP A 50 7.96 2.30 25.50
CA TRP A 50 8.22 2.15 24.08
C TRP A 50 7.23 2.94 23.22
N ILE A 51 7.70 3.40 22.06
CA ILE A 51 6.85 3.92 20.98
C ILE A 51 6.91 2.93 19.81
N ILE A 52 5.76 2.53 19.28
CA ILE A 52 5.65 1.77 18.03
C ILE A 52 5.03 2.70 17.00
N ALA A 53 5.79 3.05 15.95
CA ALA A 53 5.37 4.00 14.93
C ALA A 53 5.46 3.39 13.54
N ASP A 54 4.58 3.81 12.63
CA ASP A 54 4.67 3.45 11.22
C ASP A 54 5.40 4.55 10.42
N PHE A 55 5.26 4.53 9.09
CA PHE A 55 5.98 5.45 8.20
C PHE A 55 5.39 6.88 8.19
N ALA A 56 4.22 7.11 8.79
CA ALA A 56 3.50 8.38 8.65
C ALA A 56 3.92 9.43 9.70
N GLN A 57 4.33 9.04 10.91
CA GLN A 57 4.64 9.98 12.00
C GLN A 57 6.11 10.44 11.98
N HIS A 58 6.58 11.08 10.91
CA HIS A 58 8.00 11.49 10.83
C HIS A 58 8.50 12.31 12.05
N TRP A 59 7.63 13.15 12.63
CA TRP A 59 7.89 13.98 13.81
C TRP A 59 8.01 13.21 15.13
N ILE A 60 7.66 11.91 15.16
CA ILE A 60 7.71 11.10 16.39
C ILE A 60 9.14 10.85 16.85
N ILE A 61 10.10 10.92 15.93
CA ILE A 61 11.53 10.72 16.21
C ILE A 61 12.00 11.80 17.20
N ASP A 62 11.73 13.07 16.91
CA ASP A 62 12.08 14.19 17.78
C ASP A 62 11.42 14.07 19.17
N VAL A 63 10.18 13.56 19.22
CA VAL A 63 9.45 13.36 20.48
C VAL A 63 10.08 12.23 21.29
N ALA A 64 10.40 11.11 20.65
CA ALA A 64 11.07 9.97 21.26
C ALA A 64 12.45 10.37 21.82
N GLU A 65 13.25 11.11 21.04
CA GLU A 65 14.55 11.64 21.47
C GLU A 65 14.41 12.61 22.65
N THR A 66 13.42 13.52 22.61
CA THR A 66 13.19 14.51 23.68
C THR A 66 12.94 13.86 25.04
N TYR A 67 12.23 12.74 25.06
CA TYR A 67 11.87 12.03 26.30
C TYR A 67 12.70 10.76 26.55
N GLU A 68 13.73 10.53 25.73
CA GLU A 68 14.61 9.36 25.80
C GLU A 68 13.85 8.02 25.75
N ILE A 69 12.76 7.97 24.96
CA ILE A 69 11.91 6.78 24.81
C ILE A 69 12.34 6.01 23.56
N PRO A 70 12.63 4.70 23.66
CA PRO A 70 13.01 3.90 22.51
C PRO A 70 11.84 3.68 21.54
N ILE A 71 12.15 3.62 20.25
CA ILE A 71 11.18 3.49 19.16
C ILE A 71 11.36 2.18 18.38
N ILE A 72 10.23 1.57 17.99
CA ILE A 72 10.16 0.49 17.02
C ILE A 72 9.41 0.98 15.78
N TYR A 73 10.00 0.76 14.62
CA TYR A 73 9.36 0.98 13.33
C TYR A 73 8.52 -0.23 12.93
N PHE A 74 7.21 -0.03 12.77
CA PHE A 74 6.27 -1.02 12.28
C PHE A 74 6.06 -0.84 10.77
N CYS A 75 6.75 -1.67 9.99
CA CYS A 75 6.63 -1.65 8.53
C CYS A 75 5.39 -2.44 8.07
N ILE A 76 4.48 -1.78 7.38
CA ILE A 76 3.29 -2.42 6.78
C ILE A 76 3.55 -3.01 5.38
N PHE A 77 4.74 -2.78 4.82
CA PHE A 77 5.16 -3.31 3.53
C PHE A 77 5.84 -4.68 3.70
N GLY A 78 5.75 -5.53 2.67
CA GLY A 78 6.43 -6.83 2.69
C GLY A 78 7.96 -6.66 2.63
N ALA A 79 8.73 -7.55 3.26
CA ALA A 79 10.20 -7.46 3.26
C ALA A 79 10.82 -7.49 1.86
N ALA A 80 10.13 -8.07 0.87
CA ALA A 80 10.57 -8.06 -0.53
C ALA A 80 10.64 -6.65 -1.14
N SER A 81 9.98 -5.65 -0.54
CA SER A 81 10.05 -4.26 -1.00
C SER A 81 11.10 -3.42 -0.27
N THR A 82 11.85 -4.00 0.68
CA THR A 82 12.74 -3.23 1.57
C THR A 82 14.24 -3.46 1.33
N GLU A 83 14.65 -4.54 0.65
CA GLU A 83 16.06 -4.84 0.39
C GLU A 83 16.34 -5.13 -1.09
N ASP A 84 17.44 -4.60 -1.60
CA ASP A 84 18.10 -5.07 -2.82
C ASP A 84 19.58 -5.40 -2.51
N ALA A 85 20.25 -6.07 -3.45
CA ALA A 85 21.62 -6.57 -3.24
C ALA A 85 22.67 -5.47 -2.93
N SER A 86 22.32 -4.19 -3.05
CA SER A 86 23.23 -3.10 -2.70
C SER A 86 23.12 -2.65 -1.24
N GLY A 87 22.16 -3.16 -0.45
CA GLY A 87 21.91 -2.71 0.92
C GLY A 87 21.25 -1.33 1.04
N GLU A 88 20.77 -0.75 -0.07
CA GLU A 88 20.13 0.56 -0.12
C GLU A 88 18.63 0.41 -0.41
N SER A 89 17.76 0.94 0.46
CA SER A 89 16.32 0.83 0.27
C SER A 89 15.80 1.76 -0.84
N PHE A 90 14.67 1.43 -1.47
CA PHE A 90 14.02 2.31 -2.46
C PHE A 90 13.73 3.71 -1.91
N ALA A 91 13.29 3.80 -0.65
CA ALA A 91 13.03 5.07 0.02
C ALA A 91 14.30 5.90 0.19
N GLN A 92 15.41 5.27 0.60
CA GLN A 92 16.70 5.92 0.76
C GLN A 92 17.25 6.44 -0.57
N ARG A 93 17.22 5.61 -1.62
CA ARG A 93 17.61 6.02 -2.99
C ARG A 93 16.79 7.21 -3.48
N GLY A 94 15.47 7.17 -3.25
CA GLY A 94 14.56 8.26 -3.60
C GLY A 94 14.90 9.55 -2.85
N SER A 95 15.17 9.45 -1.53
CA SER A 95 15.58 10.58 -0.68
C SER A 95 16.90 11.19 -1.16
N GLU A 96 17.93 10.37 -1.40
CA GLU A 96 19.24 10.85 -1.84
C GLU A 96 19.17 11.57 -3.20
N ILE A 97 18.41 11.03 -4.16
CA ILE A 97 18.19 11.69 -5.46
C ILE A 97 17.39 12.99 -5.28
N LEU A 98 16.35 12.96 -4.45
CA LEU A 98 15.55 14.14 -4.15
C LEU A 98 16.41 15.22 -3.50
N ASP A 99 17.33 14.89 -2.61
CA ASP A 99 18.25 15.81 -1.94
C ASP A 99 19.31 16.37 -2.89
N ALA A 100 19.86 15.53 -3.77
CA ALA A 100 20.89 15.93 -4.73
C ALA A 100 20.34 16.71 -5.94
N CYS A 101 19.06 16.55 -6.29
CA CYS A 101 18.50 17.20 -7.47
C CYS A 101 18.35 18.72 -7.27
N ARG A 102 18.49 19.48 -8.36
CA ARG A 102 18.33 20.95 -8.36
C ARG A 102 16.91 21.40 -8.73
N ALA A 103 16.09 20.46 -9.24
CA ALA A 103 14.73 20.66 -9.68
C ALA A 103 14.03 19.30 -9.82
N ILE A 104 12.70 19.30 -9.78
CA ILE A 104 11.85 18.12 -9.90
C ILE A 104 11.02 18.25 -11.17
N ALA A 105 11.07 17.26 -12.06
CA ALA A 105 10.11 17.10 -13.14
C ALA A 105 9.05 16.08 -12.72
N ILE A 106 7.78 16.47 -12.73
CA ILE A 106 6.66 15.63 -12.25
C ILE A 106 5.65 15.41 -13.38
N ARG A 107 5.23 14.16 -13.59
CA ARG A 107 4.19 13.80 -14.56
C ARG A 107 2.83 14.28 -14.06
N SER A 108 2.54 15.55 -14.31
CA SER A 108 1.36 16.27 -13.84
C SER A 108 1.06 17.42 -14.81
N CYS A 109 -0.07 18.13 -14.63
CA CYS A 109 -0.34 19.41 -15.28
C CYS A 109 -0.87 20.43 -14.26
N LYS A 110 -0.57 21.71 -14.50
CA LYS A 110 -0.95 22.79 -13.57
C LYS A 110 -2.47 22.89 -13.46
N GLU A 111 -3.17 22.73 -14.58
CA GLU A 111 -4.61 22.86 -14.66
C GLU A 111 -5.36 21.88 -13.74
N LEU A 112 -4.73 20.77 -13.34
CA LEU A 112 -5.30 19.76 -12.44
C LEU A 112 -4.72 19.83 -11.02
N GLU A 113 -3.41 20.04 -10.90
CA GLU A 113 -2.66 19.84 -9.65
C GLU A 113 -1.78 21.05 -9.27
N GLU A 114 -2.14 22.28 -9.69
CA GLU A 114 -1.36 23.49 -9.36
C GLU A 114 -1.12 23.63 -7.85
N SER A 115 -2.17 23.47 -7.03
CA SER A 115 -2.06 23.55 -5.57
C SER A 115 -1.09 22.52 -4.97
N TYR A 116 -1.05 21.32 -5.56
CA TYR A 116 -0.15 20.24 -5.17
C TYR A 116 1.30 20.47 -5.61
N SER A 117 1.49 21.01 -6.81
CA SER A 117 2.80 21.36 -7.35
C SER A 117 3.43 22.49 -6.54
N ASP A 118 2.64 23.49 -6.15
CA ASP A 118 3.06 24.59 -5.30
C ASP A 118 3.38 24.12 -3.88
N LEU A 119 2.58 23.19 -3.34
CA LEU A 119 2.89 22.58 -2.04
C LEU A 119 4.19 21.77 -2.12
N LEU A 120 4.39 20.95 -3.15
CA LEU A 120 5.61 20.18 -3.32
C LEU A 120 6.83 21.10 -3.43
N HIS A 121 6.74 22.17 -4.21
CA HIS A 121 7.78 23.19 -4.31
C HIS A 121 8.15 23.76 -2.92
N LYS A 122 7.16 24.06 -2.08
CA LYS A 122 7.38 24.54 -0.70
C LYS A 122 7.99 23.50 0.22
N ILE A 123 7.61 22.23 0.08
CA ILE A 123 8.12 21.13 0.92
C ILE A 123 9.60 20.85 0.59
N VAL A 124 9.93 20.78 -0.70
CA VAL A 124 11.27 20.36 -1.15
C VAL A 124 12.23 21.53 -1.35
N ASP A 125 11.74 22.77 -1.28
CA ASP A 125 12.45 24.02 -1.58
C ASP A 125 13.21 24.00 -2.92
N LYS A 126 12.61 23.38 -3.94
CA LYS A 126 13.20 23.21 -5.28
C LYS A 126 12.18 23.50 -6.38
N PRO A 127 12.59 24.01 -7.55
CA PRO A 127 11.69 24.20 -8.68
C PRO A 127 11.00 22.89 -9.09
N VAL A 128 9.67 22.91 -9.22
CA VAL A 128 8.85 21.77 -9.68
C VAL A 128 8.27 22.10 -11.05
N PHE A 129 8.53 21.24 -12.03
CA PHE A 129 8.08 21.38 -13.41
C PHE A 129 7.08 20.26 -13.76
N PRO A 130 5.79 20.57 -13.94
CA PRO A 130 4.85 19.61 -14.50
C PRO A 130 5.22 19.34 -15.97
N VAL A 131 5.39 18.06 -16.34
CA VAL A 131 5.79 17.64 -17.70
C VAL A 131 4.63 17.05 -18.52
N GLY A 132 3.39 17.32 -18.11
CA GLY A 132 2.17 16.82 -18.73
C GLY A 132 1.72 15.46 -18.16
N LEU A 133 0.42 15.18 -18.30
CA LEU A 133 -0.20 13.93 -17.80
C LEU A 133 0.20 12.68 -18.62
N LEU A 134 0.82 12.87 -19.79
CA LEU A 134 1.21 11.81 -20.73
C LEU A 134 0.06 10.80 -20.93
N ALA A 135 -1.08 11.27 -21.45
CA ALA A 135 -2.36 10.56 -21.37
C ALA A 135 -2.39 9.20 -22.10
N THR A 136 -3.01 8.20 -21.46
CA THR A 136 -3.69 7.06 -22.09
C THR A 136 -5.19 7.14 -21.75
N SER A 137 -6.04 6.77 -22.71
CA SER A 137 -7.49 7.00 -22.67
C SER A 137 -8.23 6.06 -21.71
N SER A 138 -9.16 6.58 -20.89
CA SER A 138 -10.15 5.75 -20.15
C SER A 138 -11.47 6.48 -19.85
N SER A 139 -12.53 5.69 -19.61
CA SER A 139 -13.85 6.08 -19.06
C SER A 139 -14.54 4.82 -18.46
N THR A 140 -15.37 4.77 -17.41
CA THR A 140 -15.76 5.63 -16.26
C THR A 140 -16.53 4.75 -15.22
N ALA A 141 -16.39 5.10 -13.93
CA ALA A 141 -17.36 5.16 -12.80
C ALA A 141 -18.16 3.94 -12.19
N ASN A 142 -17.93 3.77 -10.87
CA ASN A 142 -18.79 3.64 -9.66
C ASN A 142 -19.96 2.63 -9.52
N LEU A 143 -20.00 1.90 -8.38
CA LEU A 143 -21.09 1.85 -7.34
C LEU A 143 -20.96 0.64 -6.39
N PHE A 144 -21.08 0.84 -5.07
CA PHE A 144 -21.34 -0.23 -4.08
C PHE A 144 -22.41 0.20 -3.06
N ASN A 145 -23.30 -0.74 -2.69
CA ASN A 145 -24.14 -0.62 -1.49
C ASN A 145 -24.66 -1.95 -0.90
N SER A 146 -24.49 -2.07 0.43
CA SER A 146 -25.28 -2.79 1.46
C SER A 146 -25.17 -4.32 1.72
N HIS A 147 -25.18 -4.63 3.03
CA HIS A 147 -24.77 -5.86 3.75
C HIS A 147 -25.70 -7.11 3.70
N SER A 148 -26.89 -7.07 3.06
CA SER A 148 -27.74 -8.28 2.92
C SER A 148 -27.29 -9.22 1.80
N SER A 149 -26.44 -8.70 0.91
CA SER A 149 -25.92 -9.37 -0.28
C SER A 149 -24.86 -10.44 0.05
N VAL A 150 -24.04 -10.22 1.08
CA VAL A 150 -22.87 -11.06 1.41
C VAL A 150 -23.26 -12.50 1.75
N GLN A 151 -24.29 -12.72 2.59
CA GLN A 151 -24.78 -14.07 2.90
C GLN A 151 -25.36 -14.77 1.66
N SER A 152 -26.02 -14.02 0.78
CA SER A 152 -26.57 -14.56 -0.47
C SER A 152 -25.45 -14.92 -1.46
N ILE A 153 -24.36 -14.14 -1.49
CA ILE A 153 -23.16 -14.42 -2.28
C ILE A 153 -22.51 -15.72 -1.81
N PHE A 154 -22.30 -15.91 -0.51
CA PHE A 154 -21.73 -17.17 0.00
C PHE A 154 -22.61 -18.38 -0.34
N LYS A 155 -23.94 -18.27 -0.16
CA LYS A 155 -24.88 -19.33 -0.56
C LYS A 155 -24.85 -19.63 -2.06
N TRP A 156 -24.56 -18.64 -2.90
CA TRP A 156 -24.39 -18.82 -4.34
C TRP A 156 -23.02 -19.43 -4.68
N LEU A 157 -21.94 -19.01 -4.01
CA LEU A 157 -20.58 -19.54 -4.16
C LEU A 157 -20.52 -21.03 -3.82
N ASP A 158 -21.24 -21.47 -2.77
CA ASP A 158 -21.33 -22.87 -2.36
C ASP A 158 -21.90 -23.80 -3.45
N GLN A 159 -22.64 -23.25 -4.41
CA GLN A 159 -23.26 -24.00 -5.52
C GLN A 159 -22.35 -24.11 -6.75
N GLN A 160 -21.21 -23.42 -6.76
CA GLN A 160 -20.29 -23.37 -7.89
C GLN A 160 -19.32 -24.56 -7.86
N LYS A 161 -18.76 -24.92 -9.02
CA LYS A 161 -17.72 -25.96 -9.06
C LYS A 161 -16.47 -25.45 -8.33
N PRO A 162 -15.73 -26.31 -7.61
CA PRO A 162 -14.45 -25.91 -7.02
C PRO A 162 -13.54 -25.28 -8.08
N ARG A 163 -12.92 -24.15 -7.75
CA ARG A 163 -12.01 -23.38 -8.64
C ARG A 163 -12.66 -22.76 -9.88
N SER A 164 -13.99 -22.64 -9.95
CA SER A 164 -14.67 -22.03 -11.12
C SER A 164 -14.94 -20.53 -11.01
N ILE A 165 -14.64 -19.90 -9.87
CA ILE A 165 -14.95 -18.50 -9.61
C ILE A 165 -13.67 -17.68 -9.46
N LEU A 166 -13.62 -16.56 -10.19
CA LEU A 166 -12.60 -15.55 -10.07
C LEU A 166 -13.09 -14.46 -9.11
N PHE A 167 -12.33 -14.22 -8.03
CA PHE A 167 -12.52 -13.02 -7.23
C PHE A 167 -11.64 -11.91 -7.80
N VAL A 168 -12.26 -10.82 -8.25
CA VAL A 168 -11.55 -9.62 -8.71
C VAL A 168 -11.80 -8.51 -7.68
N GLY A 169 -10.75 -8.18 -6.93
CA GLY A 169 -10.75 -7.05 -6.01
C GLY A 169 -9.55 -6.16 -6.31
N PHE A 170 -9.82 -4.89 -6.64
CA PHE A 170 -8.78 -3.89 -6.92
C PHE A 170 -8.34 -3.14 -5.66
N GLY A 171 -8.72 -3.60 -4.46
CA GLY A 171 -8.58 -2.81 -3.24
C GLY A 171 -9.52 -1.60 -3.21
N THR A 172 -9.42 -0.77 -2.18
CA THR A 172 -10.03 0.56 -2.19
C THR A 172 -9.24 1.46 -3.14
N GLU A 173 -9.90 2.41 -3.81
CA GLU A 173 -9.41 3.17 -4.98
C GLU A 173 -8.05 3.89 -4.80
N PHE A 174 -7.55 4.00 -3.57
CA PHE A 174 -6.24 4.56 -3.23
C PHE A 174 -5.07 3.55 -3.13
N LYS A 175 -5.33 2.23 -3.13
CA LYS A 175 -4.29 1.19 -3.01
C LYS A 175 -4.66 -0.10 -3.74
N PRO A 176 -4.29 -0.27 -5.02
CA PRO A 176 -4.46 -1.55 -5.71
C PRO A 176 -3.58 -2.68 -5.14
N ARG A 177 -4.07 -3.43 -4.14
CA ARG A 177 -3.41 -4.60 -3.48
C ARG A 177 -1.99 -4.35 -2.95
N GLY A 178 -1.90 -3.78 -1.76
CA GLY A 178 -0.70 -3.88 -0.92
C GLY A 178 -0.49 -5.28 -0.35
N TRP A 179 0.59 -5.46 0.41
CA TRP A 179 0.99 -6.75 1.01
C TRP A 179 -0.13 -7.50 1.78
N GLY A 180 -1.01 -6.79 2.48
CA GLY A 180 -2.12 -7.41 3.23
C GLY A 180 -3.07 -8.26 2.37
N SER A 181 -3.45 -7.79 1.18
CA SER A 181 -4.32 -8.54 0.26
C SER A 181 -3.62 -9.75 -0.36
N VAL A 182 -2.30 -9.66 -0.56
CA VAL A 182 -1.47 -10.78 -1.01
C VAL A 182 -1.47 -11.85 0.08
N ALA A 183 -1.19 -11.48 1.32
CA ALA A 183 -1.19 -12.39 2.46
C ALA A 183 -2.54 -13.10 2.66
N GLU A 184 -3.66 -12.36 2.60
CA GLU A 184 -5.01 -12.94 2.69
C GLU A 184 -5.29 -13.94 1.57
N SER A 185 -4.89 -13.63 0.33
CA SER A 185 -5.08 -14.53 -0.81
C SER A 185 -4.31 -15.84 -0.62
N LEU A 186 -3.05 -15.74 -0.18
CA LEU A 186 -2.17 -16.89 0.06
C LEU A 186 -2.61 -17.72 1.28
N GLN A 187 -3.13 -17.08 2.33
CA GLN A 187 -3.73 -17.77 3.48
C GLN A 187 -4.87 -18.70 3.05
N HIS A 188 -5.62 -18.34 2.01
CA HIS A 188 -6.70 -19.15 1.44
C HIS A 188 -6.24 -20.08 0.31
N GLY A 189 -4.93 -20.18 0.07
CA GLY A 189 -4.36 -21.05 -0.95
C GLY A 189 -4.63 -20.60 -2.39
N ARG A 190 -4.82 -19.30 -2.60
CA ARG A 190 -5.20 -18.74 -3.91
C ARG A 190 -3.98 -18.14 -4.60
N ALA A 191 -3.74 -18.59 -5.84
CA ALA A 191 -2.74 -17.98 -6.71
C ALA A 191 -3.15 -16.53 -7.03
N VAL A 192 -2.15 -15.63 -7.09
CA VAL A 192 -2.39 -14.20 -7.25
C VAL A 192 -2.06 -13.77 -8.69
N VAL A 193 -3.02 -13.18 -9.39
CA VAL A 193 -2.75 -12.47 -10.67
C VAL A 193 -2.53 -11.00 -10.33
N ALA A 194 -1.30 -10.50 -10.38
CA ALA A 194 -0.88 -9.18 -9.94
C ALA A 194 -1.02 -8.11 -11.04
N LEU A 195 -1.56 -6.94 -10.66
CA LEU A 195 -1.64 -5.73 -11.49
C LEU A 195 -0.82 -4.67 -10.78
N ALA A 196 0.49 -4.65 -11.02
CA ALA A 196 1.41 -3.80 -10.26
C ALA A 196 1.36 -2.36 -10.77
N CYS A 197 0.69 -1.45 -10.07
CA CYS A 197 0.45 -0.05 -10.47
C CYS A 197 1.32 0.98 -9.75
N VAL A 198 1.48 0.86 -8.44
CA VAL A 198 2.08 1.89 -7.58
C VAL A 198 2.80 1.28 -6.38
N TYR A 199 3.74 2.03 -5.79
CA TYR A 199 4.44 1.67 -4.54
C TYR A 199 5.12 0.29 -4.58
N ASP A 200 4.88 -0.55 -3.56
CA ASP A 200 5.50 -1.85 -3.33
C ASP A 200 4.99 -2.95 -4.28
N GLN A 201 3.98 -2.66 -5.12
CA GLN A 201 3.26 -3.67 -5.89
C GLN A 201 4.14 -4.38 -6.93
N ALA A 202 5.10 -3.69 -7.54
CA ALA A 202 6.04 -4.31 -8.47
C ALA A 202 6.95 -5.33 -7.76
N PHE A 203 7.36 -5.01 -6.52
CA PHE A 203 8.15 -5.93 -5.69
C PHE A 203 7.31 -7.12 -5.23
N ASN A 204 6.06 -6.88 -4.84
CA ASN A 204 5.13 -7.97 -4.52
C ASN A 204 4.90 -8.88 -5.73
N ALA A 205 4.71 -8.33 -6.93
CA ALA A 205 4.55 -9.09 -8.17
C ALA A 205 5.80 -9.92 -8.49
N ARG A 206 6.99 -9.33 -8.36
CA ARG A 206 8.27 -10.03 -8.54
C ARG A 206 8.42 -11.18 -7.53
N PHE A 207 8.17 -10.92 -6.25
CA PHE A 207 8.19 -11.96 -5.20
C PHE A 207 7.23 -13.11 -5.51
N LEU A 208 5.99 -12.78 -5.92
CA LEU A 208 4.98 -13.77 -6.27
C LEU A 208 5.43 -14.65 -7.45
N MET A 209 6.03 -14.05 -8.49
CA MET A 209 6.57 -14.79 -9.63
C MET A 209 7.76 -15.67 -9.23
N GLU A 210 8.70 -15.12 -8.45
CA GLU A 210 9.89 -15.86 -7.97
C GLU A 210 9.52 -17.08 -7.11
N LYS A 211 8.50 -16.95 -6.27
CA LYS A 211 8.01 -18.05 -5.43
C LYS A 211 7.05 -18.99 -6.15
N GLY A 212 6.65 -18.66 -7.39
CA GLY A 212 5.62 -19.41 -8.11
C GLY A 212 4.27 -19.37 -7.41
N LEU A 213 3.93 -18.24 -6.77
CA LEU A 213 2.69 -17.98 -6.05
C LEU A 213 1.74 -17.05 -6.80
N GLY A 214 2.22 -16.39 -7.85
CA GLY A 214 1.42 -15.53 -8.70
C GLY A 214 2.09 -15.20 -10.03
N ILE A 215 1.34 -14.53 -10.89
CA ILE A 215 1.78 -14.04 -12.19
C ILE A 215 1.47 -12.54 -12.28
N GLU A 216 2.39 -11.75 -12.80
CA GLU A 216 2.16 -10.35 -13.14
C GLU A 216 1.50 -10.23 -14.52
N VAL A 217 0.50 -9.35 -14.63
CA VAL A 217 -0.09 -9.00 -15.93
C VAL A 217 0.91 -8.16 -16.72
N GLU A 218 1.20 -8.58 -17.95
CA GLU A 218 2.08 -7.84 -18.86
C GLU A 218 1.47 -6.45 -19.19
N ARG A 219 2.33 -5.44 -19.21
CA ARG A 219 1.98 -4.07 -19.62
C ARG A 219 2.33 -3.88 -21.09
N ASN A 220 1.56 -3.04 -21.78
CA ASN A 220 1.94 -2.56 -23.10
C ASN A 220 3.28 -1.81 -23.01
N GLU A 221 4.25 -2.16 -23.86
CA GLU A 221 5.60 -1.60 -23.85
C GLU A 221 5.64 -0.10 -24.24
N GLU A 222 4.69 0.37 -25.04
CA GLU A 222 4.68 1.73 -25.57
C GLU A 222 4.12 2.74 -24.56
N ASP A 223 3.00 2.42 -23.91
CA ASP A 223 2.25 3.36 -23.06
C ASP A 223 2.10 2.90 -21.60
N GLY A 224 2.60 1.70 -21.29
CA GLY A 224 2.52 1.09 -19.97
C GLY A 224 1.13 0.62 -19.56
N SER A 225 0.11 0.70 -20.42
CA SER A 225 -1.27 0.35 -20.06
C SER A 225 -1.47 -1.16 -19.88
N PHE A 226 -2.46 -1.53 -19.06
CA PHE A 226 -2.97 -2.90 -19.07
C PHE A 226 -4.01 -3.03 -20.16
N THR A 227 -3.89 -4.07 -20.98
CA THR A 227 -4.87 -4.36 -22.03
C THR A 227 -5.83 -5.45 -21.56
N ARG A 228 -7.05 -5.45 -22.11
CA ARG A 228 -8.00 -6.55 -21.90
C ARG A 228 -7.36 -7.91 -22.22
N ASN A 229 -6.59 -7.97 -23.30
CA ASN A 229 -6.00 -9.22 -23.78
C ASN A 229 -4.96 -9.77 -22.81
N GLU A 230 -4.07 -8.92 -22.27
CA GLU A 230 -3.06 -9.37 -21.30
C GLU A 230 -3.68 -9.77 -19.96
N ILE A 231 -4.71 -9.05 -19.50
CA ILE A 231 -5.48 -9.44 -18.31
C ILE A 231 -6.14 -10.80 -18.53
N GLU A 232 -6.83 -10.99 -19.67
CA GLU A 232 -7.48 -12.26 -20.00
C GLU A 232 -6.48 -13.41 -20.07
N LYS A 233 -5.33 -13.20 -20.73
CA LYS A 233 -4.25 -14.19 -20.84
C LYS A 233 -3.73 -14.61 -19.47
N ALA A 234 -3.43 -13.65 -18.59
CA ALA A 234 -2.95 -13.94 -17.24
C ALA A 234 -4.01 -14.69 -16.40
N LEU A 235 -5.28 -14.29 -16.49
CA LEU A 235 -6.38 -14.99 -15.82
C LEU A 235 -6.55 -16.43 -16.33
N ARG A 236 -6.51 -16.63 -17.65
CA ARG A 236 -6.63 -17.96 -18.25
C ARG A 236 -5.49 -18.88 -17.84
N TYR A 237 -4.27 -18.36 -17.85
CA TYR A 237 -3.09 -19.06 -17.36
C TYR A 237 -3.28 -19.49 -15.89
N ALA A 238 -3.55 -18.53 -15.00
CA ALA A 238 -3.65 -18.78 -13.57
C ALA A 238 -4.82 -19.70 -13.18
N MET A 239 -5.93 -19.68 -13.92
CA MET A 239 -7.16 -20.42 -13.56
C MET A 239 -7.33 -21.76 -14.27
N PHE A 240 -6.98 -21.85 -15.56
CA PHE A 240 -7.45 -22.96 -16.41
C PHE A 240 -6.32 -23.71 -17.12
N SER A 241 -5.19 -23.08 -17.38
CA SER A 241 -4.12 -23.74 -18.13
C SER A 241 -3.42 -24.81 -17.29
N GLU A 242 -2.88 -25.83 -17.96
CA GLU A 242 -2.10 -26.89 -17.31
C GLU A 242 -0.78 -26.33 -16.77
N GLU A 243 -0.16 -25.40 -17.50
CA GLU A 243 1.07 -24.71 -17.11
C GLU A 243 0.87 -23.86 -15.83
N GLY A 244 -0.35 -23.39 -15.58
CA GLY A 244 -0.73 -22.70 -14.36
C GLY A 244 -1.11 -23.62 -13.19
N GLU A 245 -1.12 -24.94 -13.35
CA GLU A 245 -1.46 -25.85 -12.23
C GLU A 245 -0.41 -25.80 -11.12
N GLU A 246 0.87 -25.69 -11.48
CA GLU A 246 1.94 -25.57 -10.49
C GLU A 246 1.77 -24.32 -9.62
N LEU A 247 1.35 -23.20 -10.21
CA LEU A 247 1.02 -21.96 -9.50
C LEU A 247 -0.07 -22.19 -8.44
N ARG A 248 -1.13 -22.92 -8.80
CA ARG A 248 -2.26 -23.22 -7.91
C ARG A 248 -1.88 -24.21 -6.82
N VAL A 249 -1.02 -25.18 -7.12
CA VAL A 249 -0.50 -26.14 -6.13
C VAL A 249 0.37 -25.42 -5.10
N ARG A 250 1.35 -24.63 -5.55
CA ARG A 250 2.23 -23.85 -4.66
C ARG A 250 1.46 -22.86 -3.79
N ALA A 251 0.45 -22.19 -4.34
CA ALA A 251 -0.41 -21.31 -3.56
C ALA A 251 -1.11 -22.07 -2.42
N LYS A 252 -1.64 -23.27 -2.67
CA LYS A 252 -2.25 -24.12 -1.61
C LYS A 252 -1.25 -24.56 -0.56
N GLU A 253 -0.02 -24.89 -0.96
CA GLU A 253 1.05 -25.22 -0.01
C GLU A 253 1.41 -24.01 0.86
N ALA A 254 1.48 -22.82 0.26
CA ALA A 254 1.73 -21.58 1.00
C ALA A 254 0.65 -21.29 2.05
N ALA A 255 -0.60 -21.73 1.86
CA ALA A 255 -1.65 -21.59 2.87
C ALA A 255 -1.28 -22.22 4.22
N ALA A 256 -0.46 -23.29 4.21
CA ALA A 256 0.02 -23.93 5.44
C ALA A 256 0.98 -23.02 6.23
N ILE A 257 1.60 -22.03 5.60
CA ILE A 257 2.48 -21.05 6.24
C ILE A 257 1.68 -19.79 6.59
N PHE A 258 0.98 -19.22 5.60
CA PHE A 258 0.22 -17.98 5.78
C PHE A 258 -0.95 -18.13 6.75
N GLY A 259 -1.51 -19.34 6.88
CA GLY A 259 -2.55 -19.67 7.86
C GLY A 259 -2.07 -20.28 9.17
N ASP A 260 -0.76 -20.45 9.40
CA ASP A 260 -0.25 -21.03 10.65
C ASP A 260 -0.23 -20.00 11.78
N GLN A 261 -1.32 -19.97 12.54
CA GLN A 261 -1.45 -19.07 13.69
C GLN A 261 -0.35 -19.29 14.73
N LYS A 262 0.08 -20.54 14.97
CA LYS A 262 1.10 -20.83 15.99
C LYS A 262 2.46 -20.27 15.58
N LEU A 263 2.79 -20.40 14.30
CA LEU A 263 3.99 -19.81 13.73
C LEU A 263 3.97 -18.28 13.88
N HIS A 264 2.88 -17.62 13.50
CA HIS A 264 2.77 -16.16 13.58
C HIS A 264 2.78 -15.67 15.03
N ASP A 265 2.10 -16.37 15.94
CA ASP A 265 2.13 -16.08 17.38
C ASP A 265 3.56 -16.18 17.95
N SER A 266 4.39 -17.09 17.43
CA SER A 266 5.79 -17.22 17.87
C SER A 266 6.65 -16.02 17.46
N TYR A 267 6.39 -15.40 16.31
CA TYR A 267 7.06 -14.18 15.88
C TYR A 267 6.66 -12.99 16.78
N VAL A 268 5.38 -12.87 17.09
CA VAL A 268 4.88 -11.84 18.02
C VAL A 268 5.43 -12.07 19.43
N ALA A 269 5.49 -13.32 19.90
CA ALA A 269 6.06 -13.65 21.20
C ALA A 269 7.53 -13.23 21.31
N SER A 270 8.31 -13.42 20.24
CA SER A 270 9.71 -12.99 20.18
C SER A 270 9.86 -11.46 20.26
N LEU A 271 8.97 -10.71 19.58
CA LEU A 271 8.92 -9.25 19.71
C LEU A 271 8.55 -8.82 21.14
N VAL A 272 7.56 -9.47 21.75
CA VAL A 272 7.15 -9.18 23.13
C VAL A 272 8.28 -9.48 24.12
N GLU A 273 9.05 -10.54 23.91
CA GLU A 273 10.23 -10.86 24.73
C GLU A 273 11.30 -9.77 24.59
N TYR A 274 11.57 -9.31 23.36
CA TYR A 274 12.50 -8.20 23.12
C TYR A 274 12.06 -6.92 23.85
N LEU A 275 10.76 -6.58 23.75
CA LEU A 275 10.18 -5.40 24.40
C LEU A 275 10.24 -5.44 25.94
N LYS A 276 10.20 -6.64 26.54
CA LYS A 276 10.25 -6.83 28.00
C LYS A 276 11.66 -6.82 28.58
N ASN A 277 12.68 -7.13 27.78
CA ASN A 277 14.06 -7.35 28.25
C ASN A 277 14.93 -6.09 28.19
N LYS A 278 14.32 -4.90 28.18
CA LYS A 278 14.95 -3.59 27.97
C LYS A 278 14.40 -2.59 28.98
#